data_AF-A0A239DAY2-F1
#
_entry.id   AF-A0A239DAY2-F1
#
_cell.length_a   1.000
_cell.length_b   1.000
_cell.length_c   1.000
_cell.angle_alpha   90.00
_cell.angle_beta   90.00
_cell.angle_gamma   90.00
#
_symmetry.space_group_name_H-M   'P 1'
#
loop_
_entity.id
_entity.type
_entity.pdbx_description
1 polymer ?
#
loop_
_entity_poly.entity_id
_entity_poly.type
_entity_poly.pdbx_seq_one_letter_code
_entity_poly.pdbx_strand_id
1 'polypeptide(L)'
;MPNAAYRHFADRDELLAAVCAAAMGELGDRMAADVARVPGEHGDPIAARHRLGAIGAAYLHFAHDEPGLFATAFALPQQHAYSATDGDTGGLDRSPLGQLRTALDELVDAGVLDLRRRNGIEYPIWSAVHGMAVLTGKGPLRDVPGSDRHRLEELTLTFISDCLT
;
A
#
# COMPACT_ATOMS: atom_id res chain seq x y z
N MET A 1 11.07 -37.08 -4.77
CA MET A 1 10.18 -36.51 -5.81
C MET A 1 10.65 -35.10 -6.11
N PRO A 2 11.08 -34.75 -7.34
CA PRO A 2 11.46 -33.37 -7.64
C PRO A 2 10.22 -32.49 -7.73
N ASN A 3 10.21 -31.38 -6.98
CA ASN A 3 9.07 -30.51 -6.72
C ASN A 3 8.66 -29.72 -7.99
N ALA A 4 7.35 -29.64 -8.29
CA ALA A 4 6.79 -29.07 -9.52
C ALA A 4 7.18 -27.60 -9.78
N ALA A 5 7.56 -26.86 -8.74
CA ALA A 5 8.01 -25.47 -8.82
C ALA A 5 9.28 -25.28 -9.69
N TYR A 6 10.21 -26.24 -9.71
CA TYR A 6 11.48 -26.11 -10.45
C TYR A 6 11.36 -26.21 -11.98
N ARG A 7 10.15 -26.46 -12.51
CA ARG A 7 9.90 -26.45 -13.96
C ARG A 7 9.50 -25.06 -14.47
N HIS A 8 9.09 -24.16 -13.57
CA HIS A 8 8.55 -22.85 -13.92
C HIS A 8 9.51 -21.69 -13.59
N PHE A 9 10.53 -21.95 -12.79
CA PHE A 9 11.53 -20.95 -12.39
C PHE A 9 12.93 -21.51 -12.65
N ALA A 10 13.77 -20.71 -13.30
CA ALA A 10 15.16 -21.02 -13.63
C ALA A 10 16.00 -21.22 -12.36
N ASP A 11 15.71 -20.47 -11.29
CA ASP A 11 16.40 -20.59 -10.01
C ASP A 11 15.53 -20.16 -8.82
N ARG A 12 16.13 -20.24 -7.62
CA ARG A 12 15.51 -19.87 -6.34
C ARG A 12 15.15 -18.38 -6.28
N ASP A 13 15.95 -17.53 -6.90
CA ASP A 13 15.77 -16.08 -6.81
C ASP A 13 14.62 -15.64 -7.72
N GLU A 14 14.45 -16.28 -8.87
CA GLU A 14 13.26 -16.11 -9.72
C GLU A 14 11.98 -16.59 -9.03
N LEU A 15 12.02 -17.76 -8.36
CA LEU A 15 10.89 -18.22 -7.55
C LEU A 15 10.56 -17.22 -6.42
N LEU A 16 11.58 -16.70 -5.72
CA LEU A 16 11.38 -15.74 -4.64
C LEU A 16 10.77 -14.43 -5.18
N ALA A 17 11.27 -13.92 -6.32
CA ALA A 17 10.74 -12.74 -6.98
C ALA A 17 9.26 -12.91 -7.35
N ALA A 18 8.89 -14.06 -7.93
CA ALA A 18 7.51 -14.35 -8.28
C ALA A 18 6.58 -14.42 -7.07
N VAL A 19 7.05 -15.01 -5.96
CA VAL A 19 6.30 -15.08 -4.71
C VAL A 19 6.15 -13.69 -4.06
N CYS A 20 7.19 -12.86 -4.09
CA CYS A 20 7.13 -11.46 -3.65
C CYS A 20 6.15 -10.64 -4.50
N ALA A 21 6.15 -10.83 -5.83
CA ALA A 21 5.23 -10.17 -6.74
C ALA A 21 3.78 -10.59 -6.49
N ALA A 22 3.52 -11.88 -6.23
CA ALA A 22 2.20 -12.37 -5.88
C ALA A 22 1.69 -11.77 -4.56
N ALA A 23 2.54 -11.68 -3.54
CA ALA A 23 2.19 -11.08 -2.25
C ALA A 23 1.91 -9.55 -2.38
N MET A 24 2.68 -8.85 -3.22
CA MET A 24 2.40 -7.44 -3.56
C MET A 24 1.10 -7.28 -4.34
N GLY A 25 0.79 -8.20 -5.25
CA GLY A 25 -0.48 -8.25 -5.97
C GLY A 25 -1.68 -8.39 -5.04
N GLU A 26 -1.61 -9.33 -4.10
CA GLU A 26 -2.66 -9.52 -3.07
C GLU A 26 -2.89 -8.26 -2.23
N LEU A 27 -1.82 -7.59 -1.80
CA LEU A 27 -1.94 -6.30 -1.10
C LEU A 27 -2.63 -5.26 -1.99
N GLY A 28 -2.21 -5.14 -3.25
CA GLY A 28 -2.85 -4.24 -4.22
C GLY A 28 -4.34 -4.56 -4.41
N ASP A 29 -4.71 -5.81 -4.58
CA ASP A 29 -6.10 -6.22 -4.80
C ASP A 29 -6.98 -5.90 -3.58
N ARG A 30 -6.48 -6.09 -2.35
CA ARG A 30 -7.21 -5.70 -1.12
C ARG A 30 -7.40 -4.18 -1.02
N MET A 31 -6.37 -3.40 -1.33
CA MET A 31 -6.47 -1.93 -1.36
C MET A 31 -7.51 -1.47 -2.39
N ALA A 32 -7.49 -2.04 -3.60
CA ALA A 32 -8.42 -1.70 -4.66
C ALA A 32 -9.86 -2.06 -4.29
N ALA A 33 -10.07 -3.22 -3.65
CA ALA A 33 -11.38 -3.65 -3.17
C ALA A 33 -11.97 -2.70 -2.11
N ASP A 34 -11.14 -2.20 -1.18
CA ASP A 34 -11.60 -1.27 -0.14
C ASP A 34 -11.86 0.13 -0.70
N VAL A 35 -11.02 0.62 -1.62
CA VAL A 35 -11.28 1.87 -2.35
C VAL A 35 -12.59 1.82 -3.12
N ALA A 36 -12.89 0.70 -3.79
CA ALA A 36 -14.12 0.51 -4.55
C ALA A 36 -15.40 0.51 -3.69
N ARG A 37 -15.28 0.27 -2.38
CA ARG A 37 -16.41 0.31 -1.43
C ARG A 37 -16.72 1.73 -0.95
N VAL A 38 -15.84 2.71 -1.19
CA VAL A 38 -16.05 4.10 -0.77
C VAL A 38 -17.12 4.75 -1.65
N PRO A 39 -18.26 5.18 -1.09
CA PRO A 39 -19.31 5.84 -1.86
C PRO A 39 -18.89 7.26 -2.28
N GLY A 40 -19.47 7.74 -3.37
CA GLY A 40 -19.24 9.08 -3.92
C GLY A 40 -18.60 9.04 -5.31
N GLU A 41 -18.68 10.14 -6.03
CA GLU A 41 -18.10 10.25 -7.37
C GLU A 41 -16.58 10.53 -7.30
N HIS A 42 -15.87 10.33 -8.41
CA HIS A 42 -14.48 10.78 -8.53
C HIS A 42 -14.43 12.30 -8.46
N GLY A 43 -13.48 12.85 -7.70
CA GLY A 43 -13.33 14.30 -7.54
C GLY A 43 -14.26 14.93 -6.49
N ASP A 44 -15.11 14.14 -5.81
CA ASP A 44 -15.78 14.61 -4.61
C ASP A 44 -14.75 14.73 -3.44
N PRO A 45 -14.63 15.89 -2.77
CA PRO A 45 -13.63 16.10 -1.72
C PRO A 45 -13.73 15.14 -0.53
N ILE A 46 -14.94 14.69 -0.19
CA ILE A 46 -15.16 13.79 0.95
C ILE A 46 -14.81 12.36 0.53
N ALA A 47 -15.31 11.91 -0.62
CA ALA A 47 -15.02 10.60 -1.17
C ALA A 47 -13.51 10.40 -1.42
N ALA A 48 -12.82 11.39 -1.99
CA ALA A 48 -11.38 11.33 -2.24
C ALA A 48 -10.58 11.14 -0.94
N ARG A 49 -10.94 11.87 0.14
CA ARG A 49 -10.32 11.68 1.46
C ARG A 49 -10.58 10.28 2.03
N HIS A 50 -11.82 9.79 1.90
CA HIS A 50 -12.17 8.44 2.33
C HIS A 50 -11.42 7.36 1.54
N ARG A 51 -11.20 7.52 0.23
CA ARG A 51 -10.41 6.59 -0.58
C ARG A 51 -8.95 6.53 -0.15
N LEU A 52 -8.33 7.67 0.15
CA LEU A 52 -6.99 7.67 0.73
C LEU A 52 -6.96 6.98 2.10
N GLY A 53 -7.95 7.24 2.95
CA GLY A 53 -8.09 6.54 4.23
C GLY A 53 -8.24 5.03 4.07
N ALA A 54 -9.03 4.59 3.09
CA ALA A 54 -9.23 3.18 2.76
C ALA A 54 -7.94 2.49 2.30
N ILE A 55 -7.12 3.16 1.47
CA ILE A 55 -5.78 2.70 1.08
C ILE A 55 -4.91 2.42 2.30
N GLY A 56 -4.82 3.39 3.23
CA GLY A 56 -4.01 3.24 4.44
C GLY A 56 -4.53 2.15 5.37
N ALA A 57 -5.85 2.07 5.57
CA ALA A 57 -6.48 1.04 6.40
C ALA A 57 -6.28 -0.37 5.82
N ALA A 58 -6.53 -0.56 4.52
CA ALA A 58 -6.32 -1.85 3.85
C ALA A 58 -4.87 -2.32 3.95
N TYR A 59 -3.91 -1.41 3.85
CA TYR A 59 -2.50 -1.71 4.02
C TYR A 59 -2.18 -2.22 5.43
N LEU A 60 -2.67 -1.53 6.47
CA LEU A 60 -2.44 -1.89 7.88
C LEU A 60 -3.14 -3.21 8.24
N HIS A 61 -4.39 -3.40 7.78
CA HIS A 61 -5.11 -4.66 7.93
C HIS A 61 -4.38 -5.82 7.28
N PHE A 62 -3.89 -5.66 6.03
CA PHE A 62 -3.11 -6.71 5.38
C PHE A 62 -1.83 -7.06 6.16
N ALA A 63 -1.10 -6.04 6.65
CA ALA A 63 0.08 -6.28 7.47
C ALA A 63 -0.22 -7.05 8.76
N HIS A 64 -1.40 -6.81 9.35
CA HIS A 64 -1.82 -7.45 10.58
C HIS A 64 -2.37 -8.87 10.36
N ASP A 65 -3.27 -9.04 9.39
CA ASP A 65 -3.97 -10.29 9.11
C ASP A 65 -3.06 -11.31 8.43
N GLU A 66 -2.12 -10.84 7.60
CA GLU A 66 -1.24 -11.66 6.79
C GLU A 66 0.25 -11.34 7.01
N PRO A 67 0.79 -11.41 8.25
CA PRO A 67 2.15 -10.95 8.56
C PRO A 67 3.25 -11.72 7.80
N GLY A 68 2.95 -12.96 7.40
CA GLY A 68 3.81 -13.75 6.52
C GLY A 68 3.86 -13.21 5.10
N LEU A 69 2.69 -13.00 4.48
CA LEU A 69 2.59 -12.42 3.13
C LEU A 69 3.11 -10.99 3.10
N PHE A 70 2.86 -10.18 4.14
CA PHE A 70 3.44 -8.85 4.26
C PHE A 70 4.98 -8.92 4.27
N ALA A 71 5.57 -9.77 5.12
CA ALA A 71 7.02 -9.93 5.13
C ALA A 71 7.57 -10.42 3.78
N THR A 72 6.85 -11.31 3.10
CA THR A 72 7.18 -11.79 1.76
C THR A 72 7.09 -10.68 0.72
N ALA A 73 6.03 -9.87 0.74
CA ALA A 73 5.83 -8.75 -0.17
C ALA A 73 6.99 -7.75 -0.10
N PHE A 74 7.67 -7.63 1.04
CA PHE A 74 8.80 -6.71 1.24
C PHE A 74 10.17 -7.40 1.37
N ALA A 75 10.27 -8.69 1.04
CA ALA A 75 11.49 -9.49 1.26
C ALA A 75 12.62 -9.21 0.25
N LEU A 76 12.31 -8.65 -0.93
CA LEU A 76 13.27 -8.39 -2.00
C LEU A 76 13.35 -6.89 -2.36
N PRO A 77 14.17 -6.09 -1.64
CA PRO A 77 14.25 -4.65 -1.84
C PRO A 77 14.63 -4.21 -3.27
N GLN A 78 15.33 -5.06 -4.03
CA GLN A 78 15.91 -4.72 -5.33
C GLN A 78 15.01 -5.10 -6.54
N GLN A 79 13.91 -5.82 -6.35
CA GLN A 79 13.04 -6.27 -7.45
C GLN A 79 11.61 -5.70 -7.40
N HIS A 80 11.25 -5.02 -6.31
CA HIS A 80 10.10 -4.12 -6.33
C HIS A 80 10.54 -2.85 -7.07
N ALA A 81 10.22 -2.77 -8.36
CA ALA A 81 10.25 -1.50 -9.05
C ALA A 81 9.20 -0.58 -8.39
N TYR A 82 9.59 0.06 -7.28
CA TYR A 82 8.86 1.18 -6.67
C TYR A 82 8.96 2.44 -7.56
N SER A 83 9.84 2.39 -8.57
CA SER A 83 9.77 3.26 -9.74
C SER A 83 8.82 2.62 -10.73
N ALA A 84 7.90 3.41 -11.28
CA ALA A 84 7.11 3.01 -12.43
C ALA A 84 8.03 2.29 -13.41
N THR A 85 7.70 1.06 -13.77
CA THR A 85 8.30 0.46 -14.95
C THR A 85 7.91 1.39 -16.10
N ASP A 86 8.89 2.13 -16.62
CA ASP A 86 8.85 2.77 -17.95
C ASP A 86 8.75 1.68 -19.02
N GLY A 87 7.63 0.95 -18.99
CA GLY A 87 7.35 -0.26 -19.72
C GLY A 87 5.87 -0.29 -20.03
N ASP A 88 5.48 0.58 -20.96
CA ASP A 88 4.47 0.33 -21.99
C ASP A 88 3.44 -0.76 -21.67
N THR A 89 2.52 -0.45 -20.74
CA THR A 89 1.15 -0.91 -20.85
C THR A 89 0.29 0.29 -20.48
N GLY A 90 -0.57 0.77 -21.37
CA GLY A 90 -1.55 1.83 -21.09
C GLY A 90 -2.62 1.42 -20.06
N GLY A 91 -2.29 0.56 -19.11
CA GLY A 91 -3.12 0.13 -17.99
C GLY A 91 -2.78 0.90 -16.72
N LEU A 92 -3.76 1.01 -15.83
CA LEU A 92 -3.59 1.59 -14.50
C LEU A 92 -2.56 0.77 -13.71
N ASP A 93 -1.58 1.45 -13.10
CA ASP A 93 -0.62 0.83 -12.17
C ASP A 93 -1.39 0.32 -10.94
N ARG A 94 -1.60 -1.00 -10.88
CA ARG A 94 -2.31 -1.67 -9.78
C ARG A 94 -1.42 -1.94 -8.56
N SER A 95 -0.15 -1.56 -8.59
CA SER A 95 0.71 -1.70 -7.43
C SER A 95 0.19 -0.87 -6.24
N PRO A 96 0.52 -1.24 -5.00
CA PRO A 96 0.17 -0.44 -3.82
C PRO A 96 0.58 1.05 -3.94
N LEU A 97 1.74 1.33 -4.55
CA LEU A 97 2.18 2.71 -4.80
C LEU A 97 1.38 3.40 -5.90
N GLY A 98 1.09 2.69 -6.99
CA GLY A 98 0.26 3.19 -8.08
C GLY A 98 -1.14 3.60 -7.60
N GLN A 99 -1.72 2.81 -6.71
CA GLN A 99 -3.01 3.12 -6.09
C GLN A 99 -2.93 4.34 -5.17
N LEU A 100 -1.89 4.45 -4.33
CA LEU A 100 -1.65 5.65 -3.52
C LEU A 100 -1.51 6.89 -4.41
N ARG A 101 -0.72 6.81 -5.49
CA ARG A 101 -0.57 7.90 -6.46
C ARG A 101 -1.91 8.29 -7.08
N THR A 102 -2.71 7.31 -7.50
CA THR A 102 -4.04 7.54 -8.09
C THR A 102 -4.97 8.28 -7.12
N ALA A 103 -5.02 7.87 -5.85
CA ALA A 103 -5.84 8.56 -4.85
C ALA A 103 -5.33 9.98 -4.55
N LEU A 104 -4.01 10.19 -4.57
CA LEU A 104 -3.42 11.52 -4.43
C LEU A 104 -3.71 12.43 -5.62
N ASP A 105 -3.75 11.89 -6.84
CA ASP A 105 -4.16 12.61 -8.05
C ASP A 105 -5.64 13.01 -7.95
N GLU A 106 -6.50 12.10 -7.50
CA GLU A 106 -7.92 12.42 -7.25
C GLU A 106 -8.09 13.53 -6.20
N LEU A 107 -7.28 13.54 -5.15
CA LEU A 107 -7.31 14.62 -4.15
C LEU A 107 -6.92 15.98 -4.73
N VAL A 108 -6.06 16.02 -5.76
CA VAL A 108 -5.77 17.25 -6.51
C VAL A 108 -6.98 17.65 -7.35
N ASP A 109 -7.58 16.71 -8.07
CA ASP A 109 -8.78 16.95 -8.88
C ASP A 109 -9.94 17.49 -8.04
N ALA A 110 -10.11 16.97 -6.81
CA ALA A 110 -11.11 17.39 -5.85
C ALA A 110 -10.78 18.73 -5.15
N GLY A 111 -9.62 19.34 -5.44
CA GLY A 111 -9.18 20.57 -4.79
C GLY A 111 -8.82 20.42 -3.30
N VAL A 112 -8.60 19.18 -2.84
CA VAL A 112 -8.21 18.87 -1.47
C VAL A 112 -6.70 19.03 -1.28
N LEU A 113 -5.90 18.57 -2.26
CA LEU A 113 -4.44 18.65 -2.25
C LEU A 113 -3.97 19.71 -3.25
N ASP A 114 -3.18 20.68 -2.80
CA ASP A 114 -2.54 21.64 -3.70
C ASP A 114 -1.60 20.91 -4.68
N LEU A 115 -1.78 21.13 -5.98
CA LEU A 115 -0.95 20.58 -7.05
C LEU A 115 0.55 20.79 -6.81
N ARG A 116 0.96 21.92 -6.20
CA ARG A 116 2.35 22.23 -5.86
C ARG A 116 2.95 21.26 -4.84
N ARG A 117 2.11 20.60 -4.03
CA ARG A 117 2.49 19.63 -3.01
C ARG A 117 2.38 18.18 -3.50
N ARG A 118 1.76 17.96 -4.66
CA ARG A 118 1.48 16.61 -5.17
C ARG A 118 2.74 15.80 -5.44
N ASN A 119 3.77 16.42 -6.00
CA ASN A 119 4.98 15.70 -6.38
C ASN A 119 5.74 15.20 -5.14
N GLY A 120 5.89 13.88 -5.03
CA GLY A 120 6.70 13.22 -4.02
C GLY A 120 6.03 13.04 -2.66
N ILE A 121 4.80 13.52 -2.46
CA ILE A 121 4.07 13.37 -1.19
C ILE A 121 3.69 11.90 -0.92
N GLU A 122 3.67 11.04 -1.93
CA GLU A 122 3.44 9.60 -1.76
C GLU A 122 4.48 8.94 -0.86
N TYR A 123 5.75 9.40 -0.87
CA TYR A 123 6.84 8.77 -0.12
C TYR A 123 6.76 9.00 1.40
N PRO A 124 6.55 10.23 1.92
CA PRO A 124 6.32 10.41 3.36
C PRO A 124 5.02 9.75 3.83
N ILE A 125 3.95 9.76 3.01
CA ILE A 125 2.69 9.05 3.33
C ILE A 125 2.92 7.54 3.43
N TRP A 126 3.59 6.95 2.43
CA TRP A 126 4.00 5.54 2.48
C TRP A 126 4.80 5.28 3.75
N SER A 127 5.84 6.07 4.00
CA SER A 127 6.76 5.87 5.13
C SER A 127 6.02 5.82 6.46
N ALA A 128 5.02 6.68 6.67
CA ALA A 128 4.18 6.67 7.86
C ALA A 128 3.39 5.35 8.01
N VAL A 129 2.67 4.93 6.96
CA VAL A 129 1.84 3.71 6.97
C VAL A 129 2.71 2.45 7.10
N HIS A 130 3.75 2.32 6.29
CA HIS A 130 4.67 1.17 6.33
C HIS A 130 5.45 1.12 7.63
N GLY A 131 5.92 2.27 8.13
CA GLY A 131 6.56 2.38 9.43
C GLY A 131 5.65 1.87 10.53
N MET A 132 4.39 2.30 10.54
CA MET A 132 3.41 1.82 11.51
C MET A 132 3.23 0.30 11.43
N ALA A 133 3.00 -0.24 10.23
CA ALA A 133 2.88 -1.68 9.99
C ALA A 133 4.09 -2.49 10.48
N VAL A 134 5.31 -2.00 10.21
CA VAL A 134 6.55 -2.66 10.66
C VAL A 134 6.68 -2.59 12.18
N LEU A 135 6.40 -1.43 12.79
CA LEU A 135 6.53 -1.21 14.22
C LEU A 135 5.57 -2.10 15.02
N THR A 136 4.32 -2.26 14.60
CA THR A 136 3.30 -3.10 15.27
C THR A 136 3.31 -4.55 14.82
N GLY A 137 3.92 -4.88 13.68
CA GLY A 137 4.06 -6.26 13.23
C GLY A 137 5.22 -6.98 13.90
N LYS A 138 6.45 -6.69 13.45
CA LYS A 138 7.68 -7.34 13.96
C LYS A 138 8.55 -6.41 14.82
N GLY A 139 8.17 -5.14 14.90
CA GLY A 139 8.92 -4.10 15.58
C GLY A 139 8.71 -4.04 17.10
N PRO A 140 9.14 -2.94 17.73
CA PRO A 140 9.09 -2.76 19.18
C PRO A 140 7.66 -2.58 19.73
N LEU A 141 6.66 -2.33 18.88
CA LEU A 141 5.26 -2.16 19.28
C LEU A 141 4.43 -3.45 19.06
N ARG A 142 5.07 -4.58 18.74
CA ARG A 142 4.36 -5.85 18.46
C ARG A 142 3.51 -6.39 19.61
N ASP A 143 3.88 -6.05 20.85
CA ASP A 143 3.25 -6.58 22.07
C ASP A 143 2.22 -5.59 22.66
N VAL A 144 1.94 -4.47 21.98
CA VAL A 144 0.91 -3.52 22.45
C VAL A 144 -0.49 -4.15 22.34
N PRO A 145 -1.41 -3.86 23.29
CA PRO A 145 -2.78 -4.34 23.21
C PRO A 145 -3.46 -3.93 21.90
N GLY A 146 -4.36 -4.78 21.38
CA GLY A 146 -5.04 -4.52 20.10
C GLY A 146 -5.79 -3.19 20.04
N SER A 147 -6.38 -2.74 21.16
CA SER A 147 -7.03 -1.43 21.26
C SER A 147 -6.04 -0.27 21.10
N ASP A 148 -4.85 -0.40 21.67
CA ASP A 148 -3.80 0.62 21.61
C ASP A 148 -3.18 0.64 20.21
N ARG A 149 -2.99 -0.53 19.60
CA ARG A 149 -2.58 -0.65 18.19
C ARG A 149 -3.57 0.07 17.27
N HIS A 150 -4.86 -0.24 17.38
CA HIS A 150 -5.89 0.35 16.53
C HIS A 150 -5.91 1.88 16.67
N ARG A 151 -5.77 2.38 17.90
CA ARG A 151 -5.64 3.82 18.15
C ARG A 151 -4.41 4.43 17.48
N LEU A 152 -3.25 3.76 17.51
CA LEU A 152 -2.04 4.25 16.84
C LEU A 152 -2.19 4.27 15.31
N GLU A 153 -2.87 3.28 14.75
CA GLU A 153 -3.22 3.23 13.33
C GLU A 153 -4.16 4.39 12.95
N GLU A 154 -5.23 4.64 13.71
CA GLU A 154 -6.13 5.78 13.53
C GLU A 154 -5.40 7.13 13.62
N LEU A 155 -4.49 7.29 14.60
CA LEU A 155 -3.68 8.50 14.75
C LEU A 155 -2.75 8.70 13.54
N THR A 156 -2.19 7.62 12.99
CA THR A 156 -1.34 7.68 11.80
C THR A 156 -2.14 8.15 10.57
N LEU A 157 -3.35 7.61 10.37
CA LEU A 157 -4.22 8.01 9.25
C LEU A 157 -4.75 9.45 9.40
N THR A 158 -5.03 9.87 10.64
CA THR A 158 -5.41 11.26 10.96
C THR A 158 -4.27 12.21 10.65
N PHE A 159 -3.04 11.89 11.10
CA PHE A 159 -1.84 12.67 10.80
C PHE A 159 -1.62 12.85 9.28
N ILE A 160 -1.81 11.78 8.50
CA ILE A 160 -1.72 11.85 7.04
C ILE A 160 -2.79 12.78 6.46
N SER A 161 -4.03 12.66 6.94
CA SER A 161 -5.16 13.47 6.46
C SER A 161 -4.96 14.96 6.72
N ASP A 162 -4.44 15.30 7.90
CA ASP A 162 -4.12 16.68 8.31
C ASP A 162 -2.97 17.26 7.47
N CYS A 163 -2.04 16.42 7.03
CA CYS A 163 -0.96 16.84 6.13
C CYS A 163 -1.45 17.20 4.72
N LEU A 164 -2.70 16.94 4.33
CA LEU A 164 -3.20 17.25 2.98
C LEU A 164 -3.78 18.67 2.86
N THR A 165 -4.24 19.22 3.98
CA THR A 165 -4.69 20.62 4.09
C THR A 165 -3.52 21.59 4.22
#